data_AF-A0AAD6U7M4-F1
#
_entry.id   AF-A0AAD6U7M4-F1
#
_cell.length_a   1.000
_cell.length_b   1.000
_cell.length_c   1.000
_cell.angle_alpha   90.00
_cell.angle_beta   90.00
_cell.angle_gamma   90.00
#
_symmetry.space_group_name_H-M   'P 1'
#
loop_
_entity.id
_entity.type
_entity.pdbx_description
1 polymer ?
#
loop_
_entity_poly.entity_id
_entity_poly.type
_entity_poly.pdbx_seq_one_letter_code
_entity_poly.pdbx_strand_id
1 'polypeptide(L)'
;LLLFIGTELEDRDIPHRTKLSQLISERFKFEWRRMVEEIANSLGRVSATDDIWTSQGLDSYMAMSLHYMAKDANGNLILKTQLV
;
A
#
# COMPACT_ATOMS: atom_id res chain seq x y z
N LEU A 1 -6.45 7.78 -12.45
CA LEU A 1 -6.85 8.35 -11.14
C LEU A 1 -7.10 9.86 -11.16
N LEU A 2 -6.50 10.66 -12.06
CA LEU A 2 -6.81 12.11 -12.19
C LEU A 2 -7.94 12.45 -13.19
N LEU A 3 -8.37 11.49 -14.01
CA LEU A 3 -9.33 11.74 -15.10
C LEU A 3 -10.80 11.89 -14.64
N PHE A 4 -11.09 11.87 -13.33
CA PHE A 4 -12.46 11.73 -12.82
C PHE A 4 -12.94 12.89 -11.93
N ILE A 5 -12.15 13.98 -11.77
CA ILE A 5 -12.39 14.96 -10.68
C ILE A 5 -12.76 16.38 -11.16
N GLY A 6 -12.63 16.74 -12.44
CA GLY A 6 -12.93 18.11 -12.89
C GLY A 6 -13.78 18.19 -14.15
N THR A 7 -14.87 18.95 -14.08
CA THR A 7 -15.69 19.35 -15.25
C THR A 7 -15.00 20.44 -16.09
N GLU A 8 -13.93 21.06 -15.57
CA GLU A 8 -13.14 22.10 -16.23
C GLU A 8 -11.64 21.86 -15.95
N LEU A 9 -11.05 20.85 -16.58
CA LEU A 9 -9.60 20.63 -16.56
C LEU A 9 -9.00 21.08 -17.90
N GLU A 10 -7.97 21.91 -17.85
CA GLU A 10 -7.15 22.27 -19.00
C GLU A 10 -5.89 21.38 -19.08
N ASP A 11 -5.23 21.31 -20.24
CA ASP A 11 -4.01 20.49 -20.42
C ASP A 11 -2.90 20.84 -19.41
N ARG A 12 -2.84 22.10 -18.97
CA ARG A 12 -1.88 22.56 -17.94
C ARG A 12 -2.12 21.92 -16.56
N ASP A 13 -3.33 21.41 -16.32
CA ASP A 13 -3.71 20.79 -15.06
C ASP A 13 -3.36 19.30 -15.03
N ILE A 14 -3.01 18.70 -16.18
CA ILE A 14 -2.53 17.33 -16.27
C ILE A 14 -1.10 17.27 -15.73
N PRO A 15 -0.86 16.59 -14.60
CA PRO A 15 0.48 16.55 -14.04
C PRO A 15 1.42 15.75 -14.94
N HIS A 16 2.59 16.33 -15.20
CA HIS A 16 3.66 15.66 -15.91
C HIS A 16 4.09 14.36 -15.19
N ARG A 17 4.64 13.40 -15.94
CA ARG A 17 5.07 12.09 -15.40
C ARG A 17 5.94 12.21 -14.14
N THR A 18 6.84 13.18 -14.10
CA THR A 18 7.71 13.43 -12.94
C THR A 18 6.90 13.80 -11.70
N LYS A 19 5.88 14.63 -11.88
CA LYS A 19 4.98 15.04 -10.80
C LYS A 19 4.13 13.87 -10.33
N LEU A 20 3.64 13.03 -11.25
CA LEU A 20 2.92 11.80 -10.91
C LEU A 20 3.79 10.83 -10.11
N SER A 21 5.01 10.55 -10.58
CA SER A 21 5.96 9.67 -9.87
C SER A 21 6.28 10.21 -8.48
N GLN A 22 6.47 11.53 -8.34
CA GLN A 22 6.65 12.18 -7.05
C GLN A 22 5.44 11.97 -6.13
N LEU A 23 4.23 12.27 -6.61
CA LEU A 23 3.00 12.14 -5.82
C LEU A 23 2.75 10.69 -5.38
N ILE A 24 2.99 9.72 -6.28
CA ILE A 24 2.89 8.29 -5.96
C ILE A 24 3.89 7.91 -4.87
N SER A 25 5.14 8.35 -4.98
CA SER A 25 6.19 8.06 -4.00
C SER A 25 5.90 8.68 -2.63
N GLU A 26 5.43 9.92 -2.61
CA GLU A 26 5.04 10.63 -1.39
C GLU A 26 3.85 9.95 -0.71
N ARG A 27 2.83 9.58 -1.50
CA ARG A 27 1.66 8.87 -1.01
C ARG A 27 2.03 7.49 -0.47
N PHE A 28 2.88 6.76 -1.18
CA PHE A 28 3.40 5.46 -0.73
C PHE A 28 4.13 5.61 0.61
N LYS A 29 5.07 6.55 0.75
CA LYS A 29 5.79 6.78 2.03
C LYS A 29 4.87 7.15 3.19
N PHE A 30 3.78 7.86 2.92
CA PHE A 30 2.78 8.17 3.94
C PHE A 30 2.03 6.90 4.39
N GLU A 31 1.49 6.15 3.44
CA GLU A 31 0.71 4.94 3.72
C GLU A 31 1.59 3.84 4.34
N TRP A 32 2.83 3.70 3.88
CA TRP A 32 3.84 2.80 4.45
C TRP A 32 4.09 3.08 5.94
N ARG A 33 4.31 4.36 6.31
CA ARG A 33 4.51 4.73 7.72
C ARG A 33 3.30 4.39 8.57
N ARG A 34 2.09 4.67 8.06
CA ARG A 34 0.84 4.33 8.77
C ARG A 34 0.71 2.81 8.93
N MET A 35 1.05 2.04 7.92
CA MET A 35 1.03 0.58 7.96
C MET A 35 2.01 0.03 8.99
N VAL A 36 3.25 0.52 9.03
CA VAL A 36 4.26 0.09 10.02
C VAL A 36 3.81 0.39 11.44
N GLU A 37 3.27 1.60 11.67
CA GLU A 37 2.71 1.98 12.98
C GLU A 37 1.53 1.09 13.38
N GLU A 38 0.66 0.75 12.42
CA GLU A 38 -0.47 -0.15 12.66
C GLU A 38 -0.02 -1.57 13.03
N ILE A 39 0.96 -2.13 12.31
CA ILE A 39 1.52 -3.45 12.58
C ILE A 39 2.23 -3.48 13.94
N ALA A 40 2.97 -2.41 14.28
CA ALA A 40 3.64 -2.29 15.58
C ALA A 40 2.65 -2.30 16.76
N ASN A 41 1.41 -1.86 16.53
CA ASN A 41 0.32 -1.86 17.50
C ASN A 41 -0.59 -3.11 17.38
N SER A 42 -0.16 -4.14 16.64
CA SER A 42 -0.94 -5.37 16.51
C SER A 42 -1.10 -6.11 17.83
N LEU A 43 -2.21 -6.84 17.94
CA LEU A 43 -2.50 -7.69 19.08
C LEU A 43 -1.87 -9.07 18.87
N GLY A 44 -0.89 -9.41 19.69
CA GLY A 44 -0.25 -10.72 19.67
C GLY A 44 0.83 -10.83 18.61
N ARG A 45 0.83 -11.92 17.83
CA ARG A 45 1.88 -12.23 16.85
C ARG A 45 1.49 -11.74 15.46
N VAL A 46 2.49 -11.32 14.71
CA VAL A 46 2.39 -11.06 13.27
C VAL A 46 2.90 -12.30 12.52
N SER A 47 2.17 -12.76 11.53
CA SER A 47 2.62 -13.80 10.59
C SER A 47 2.85 -13.21 9.21
N ALA A 48 3.80 -13.75 8.47
CA ALA A 48 4.11 -13.33 7.10
C ALA A 48 3.92 -14.50 6.13
N THR A 49 3.49 -14.20 4.90
CA THR A 49 3.51 -15.13 3.77
C THR A 49 4.26 -14.48 2.62
N ASP A 50 5.22 -15.21 2.08
CA ASP A 50 5.97 -14.79 0.90
C ASP A 50 5.50 -15.60 -0.31
N ASP A 51 5.08 -14.90 -1.36
CA ASP A 51 4.90 -15.46 -2.69
C ASP A 51 6.17 -15.17 -3.49
N ILE A 52 6.85 -16.22 -3.94
CA ILE A 52 8.14 -16.12 -4.64
C ILE A 52 7.98 -16.84 -5.97
N TRP A 53 8.28 -16.13 -7.05
CA TRP A 53 8.19 -16.69 -8.39
C TRP A 53 9.28 -16.12 -9.30
N THR A 54 9.47 -16.78 -10.43
CA THR A 54 10.40 -16.35 -11.48
C THR A 54 9.58 -16.04 -12.74
N SER A 55 9.87 -14.93 -13.42
CA SER A 55 9.23 -14.64 -14.72
C SER A 55 9.77 -15.55 -15.81
N GLN A 56 9.10 -15.54 -16.97
CA GLN A 56 9.62 -16.19 -18.18
C GLN A 56 10.98 -15.62 -18.63
N GLY A 57 11.30 -14.38 -18.23
CA GLY A 57 12.60 -13.74 -18.46
C GLY A 57 13.69 -14.14 -17.47
N LEU A 58 13.39 -15.07 -16.55
CA LEU A 58 14.28 -15.51 -15.46
C LEU A 58 14.56 -14.44 -14.39
N ASP A 59 13.73 -13.41 -14.30
CA ASP A 59 13.78 -12.45 -13.20
C ASP A 59 13.08 -13.03 -11.96
N SER A 60 13.73 -12.94 -10.81
CA SER A 60 13.15 -13.37 -9.53
C SER A 60 12.31 -12.27 -8.90
N TYR A 61 11.13 -12.62 -8.42
CA TYR A 61 10.20 -11.73 -7.71
C TYR A 61 9.82 -12.32 -6.36
N MET A 62 9.45 -11.43 -5.44
CA MET A 62 8.90 -11.76 -4.14
C MET A 62 7.82 -10.74 -3.81
N ALA A 63 6.68 -11.21 -3.33
CA ALA A 63 5.65 -10.39 -2.70
C ALA A 63 5.43 -10.91 -1.27
N MET A 64 5.46 -10.00 -0.29
CA MET A 64 5.26 -10.36 1.12
C MET A 64 3.94 -9.79 1.61
N SER A 65 3.13 -10.63 2.25
CA SER A 65 1.92 -10.19 2.96
C SER A 65 2.06 -10.45 4.45
N LEU A 66 1.71 -9.47 5.27
CA LEU A 66 1.65 -9.57 6.72
C LEU A 66 0.21 -9.74 7.17
N HIS A 67 -0.01 -10.66 8.11
CA HIS A 67 -1.29 -10.94 8.74
C HIS A 67 -1.17 -10.76 10.25
N TYR A 68 -2.11 -10.03 10.85
CA TYR A 68 -2.08 -9.71 12.27
C TYR A 68 -3.47 -9.37 12.81
N MET A 69 -3.65 -9.51 14.13
CA MET A 69 -4.90 -9.15 14.79
C MET A 69 -4.89 -7.68 15.21
N ALA A 70 -6.03 -6.99 15.09
CA ALA A 70 -6.22 -5.62 15.53
C ALA A 70 -7.63 -5.44 16.13
N LYS A 71 -7.89 -4.29 16.75
CA LYS A 71 -9.27 -3.90 17.11
C LYS A 71 -9.84 -2.98 16.05
N ASP A 72 -11.11 -3.19 15.72
CA ASP A 72 -11.89 -2.19 14.97
C ASP A 72 -12.32 -1.02 15.87
N ALA A 73 -13.03 -0.04 15.30
CA ALA A 73 -13.53 1.12 16.04
C ALA A 73 -14.52 0.77 17.17
N ASN A 74 -15.16 -0.40 17.12
CA ASN A 74 -16.09 -0.90 18.12
C ASN A 74 -15.40 -1.77 19.18
N GLY A 75 -14.08 -1.99 19.05
CA GLY A 75 -13.29 -2.83 19.94
C GLY A 75 -13.32 -4.32 19.60
N ASN A 76 -13.94 -4.72 18.49
CA ASN A 76 -13.98 -6.12 18.05
C ASN A 76 -12.61 -6.55 17.54
N LEU A 77 -12.25 -7.81 17.79
CA LEU A 77 -11.04 -8.40 17.27
C LEU A 77 -11.22 -8.73 15.78
N ILE A 78 -10.34 -8.19 14.93
CA ILE A 78 -10.34 -8.39 13.48
C ILE A 78 -8.98 -8.88 13.00
N LEU A 79 -8.98 -9.74 11.98
CA LEU A 79 -7.77 -10.11 11.24
C LEU A 79 -7.54 -9.07 10.14
N LYS A 80 -6.35 -8.49 10.10
CA LYS A 80 -5.90 -7.60 9.04
C LYS A 80 -4.80 -8.25 8.22
N THR A 81 -4.81 -7.96 6.93
CA THR A 81 -3.80 -8.40 5.97
C THR A 81 -3.29 -7.17 5.21
N GLN A 82 -1.97 -7.04 5.08
CA GLN A 82 -1.34 -5.94 4.35
C GLN A 82 -0.22 -6.48 3.45
N LEU A 83 -0.18 -6.02 2.19
CA LEU A 83 0.93 -6.28 1.28
C LEU A 83 2.06 -5.28 1.59
N VAL A 84 3.28 -5.79 1.67
CA VAL A 84 4.50 -5.04 2.02
C VAL A 84 5.40 -4.89 0.81
#